data_AF-A0A2D7RCF2-F1
#
_entry.id   AF-A0A2D7RCF2-F1
#
_cell.length_a   1.000
_cell.length_b   1.000
_cell.length_c   1.000
_cell.angle_alpha   90.00
_cell.angle_beta   90.00
_cell.angle_gamma   90.00
#
_symmetry.space_group_name_H-M   'P 1'
#
loop_
_entity.id
_entity.type
_entity.pdbx_description
1 polymer ?
#
loop_
_entity_poly.entity_id
_entity_poly.type
_entity_poly.pdbx_seq_one_letter_code
_entity_poly.pdbx_strand_id
1 'polypeptide(L)'
;MIVDHQQAAPSYLPFLLVLGLFLLAFGFLACLHQSTPWMIGLMPGLILVLTVSTLWIKHLLRPPFKMNSRSKLIYGIGLTSFALFILWFAYLQVPLFHLVCHRFGIHGGVEHHHQSSAVGIDYKRSIPFHFTTLVMQGMPCTISLDAPTTEWHPGAHQKIGITIDNPSEKTLILHPILSASPERASLSLHFNEGLPDPLRLSPHQSFHQDLNIHFDADFPNDIVSVFLSISLSNATNAMNPGKQPMWRDIRNKHLPLEKKI
;
A
#
# COMPACT_ATOMS: atom_id res chain seq x y z
N MET A 1 -35.81 -29.08 -23.02
CA MET A 1 -35.56 -28.31 -21.77
C MET A 1 -36.65 -27.28 -21.66
N ILE A 2 -37.60 -27.47 -20.76
CA ILE A 2 -38.65 -26.47 -20.49
C ILE A 2 -38.04 -25.51 -19.48
N VAL A 3 -37.72 -24.30 -19.94
CA VAL A 3 -37.32 -23.20 -19.06
C VAL A 3 -38.61 -22.70 -18.43
N ASP A 4 -38.85 -23.09 -17.18
CA ASP A 4 -39.89 -22.47 -16.37
C ASP A 4 -39.49 -21.01 -16.18
N HIS A 5 -40.26 -20.10 -16.79
CA HIS A 5 -40.18 -18.68 -16.49
C HIS A 5 -40.73 -18.47 -15.08
N GLN A 6 -39.90 -18.69 -14.06
CA GLN A 6 -40.17 -18.13 -12.74
C GLN A 6 -40.14 -16.60 -12.88
N GLN A 7 -41.31 -16.00 -13.04
CA GLN A 7 -41.52 -14.58 -12.80
C GLN A 7 -40.96 -14.26 -11.41
N ALA A 8 -39.86 -13.51 -11.39
CA ALA A 8 -39.27 -13.00 -10.17
C ALA A 8 -40.28 -12.04 -9.53
N ALA A 9 -41.03 -12.52 -8.54
CA ALA A 9 -41.85 -11.66 -7.71
C ALA A 9 -40.97 -10.55 -7.11
N PRO A 10 -41.43 -9.28 -7.06
CA PRO A 10 -40.66 -8.19 -6.48
C PRO A 10 -40.32 -8.56 -5.02
N SER A 11 -39.03 -8.71 -4.72
CA SER A 11 -38.59 -9.06 -3.37
C SER A 11 -38.54 -7.80 -2.51
N TYR A 12 -39.47 -7.69 -1.56
CA TYR A 12 -39.53 -6.59 -0.59
C TYR A 12 -38.51 -6.73 0.56
N LEU A 13 -37.78 -7.84 0.61
CA LEU A 13 -36.76 -8.17 1.62
C LEU A 13 -35.62 -7.13 1.76
N PRO A 14 -34.98 -6.63 0.67
CA PRO A 14 -33.97 -5.58 0.79
C PRO A 14 -34.53 -4.29 1.40
N PHE A 15 -35.76 -3.90 1.06
CA PHE A 15 -36.40 -2.70 1.62
C PHE A 15 -36.67 -2.85 3.13
N LEU A 16 -37.13 -4.04 3.56
CA LEU A 16 -37.28 -4.35 4.99
C LEU A 16 -35.93 -4.28 5.72
N LEU A 17 -34.85 -4.80 5.14
CA LEU A 17 -33.52 -4.76 5.77
C LEU A 17 -33.04 -3.32 6.00
N VAL A 18 -33.21 -2.44 5.01
CA VAL A 18 -32.86 -1.01 5.14
C VAL A 18 -33.69 -0.33 6.22
N LEU A 19 -34.99 -0.62 6.29
CA LEU A 19 -35.88 -0.11 7.33
C LEU A 19 -35.45 -0.57 8.73
N GLY A 20 -35.03 -1.84 8.88
CA GLY A 20 -34.54 -2.39 10.14
C GLY A 20 -33.24 -1.74 10.61
N LEU A 21 -32.28 -1.52 9.69
CA LEU A 21 -31.03 -0.80 9.98
C LEU A 21 -31.29 0.65 10.40
N PHE A 22 -32.24 1.32 9.75
CA PHE A 22 -32.62 2.69 10.08
C PHE A 22 -33.21 2.80 11.51
N LEU A 23 -34.11 1.89 11.88
CA LEU A 23 -34.68 1.82 13.23
C LEU A 23 -33.61 1.52 14.29
N LEU A 24 -32.66 0.65 13.98
CA LEU A 24 -31.55 0.31 14.86
C LEU A 24 -30.62 1.51 15.09
N ALA A 25 -30.28 2.24 14.01
CA ALA A 25 -29.47 3.46 14.11
C ALA A 25 -30.17 4.56 14.93
N PHE A 26 -31.47 4.77 14.72
CA PHE A 26 -32.23 5.76 15.47
C PHE A 26 -32.39 5.38 16.96
N GLY A 27 -32.62 4.09 17.25
CA GLY A 27 -32.64 3.56 18.61
C GLY A 27 -31.30 3.69 19.33
N PHE A 28 -30.18 3.49 18.61
CA PHE A 28 -28.84 3.69 19.15
C PHE A 28 -28.55 5.17 19.46
N LEU A 29 -28.94 6.08 18.57
CA LEU A 29 -28.80 7.52 18.79
C LEU A 29 -29.64 8.00 20.00
N ALA A 30 -30.86 7.48 20.15
CA ALA A 30 -31.74 7.76 21.28
C ALA A 30 -31.20 7.22 22.62
N CYS A 31 -30.48 6.09 22.58
CA CYS A 31 -29.76 5.51 23.72
C CYS A 31 -28.59 6.39 24.16
N LEU A 32 -27.78 6.88 23.21
CA LEU A 32 -26.68 7.80 23.47
C LEU A 32 -27.16 9.14 24.06
N HIS A 33 -28.35 9.60 23.69
CA HIS A 33 -28.96 10.83 24.20
C HIS A 33 -29.76 10.64 25.51
N GLN A 34 -29.65 9.49 26.19
CA GLN A 34 -30.32 9.20 27.48
C GLN A 34 -31.84 9.45 27.47
N SER A 35 -32.48 9.31 26.30
CA SER A 35 -33.92 9.53 26.15
C SER A 35 -34.74 8.29 26.59
N THR A 36 -35.87 8.52 27.24
CA THR A 36 -36.71 7.49 27.87
C THR A 36 -37.30 6.40 26.95
N PRO A 37 -37.43 6.58 25.61
CA PRO A 37 -37.91 5.50 24.73
C PRO A 37 -36.82 4.85 23.84
N TRP A 38 -35.57 4.74 24.28
CA TRP A 38 -34.50 4.09 23.48
C TRP A 38 -34.83 2.65 23.05
N MET A 39 -35.58 1.90 23.88
CA MET A 39 -36.00 0.52 23.59
C MET A 39 -36.97 0.40 22.40
N ILE A 40 -37.73 1.46 22.10
CA ILE A 40 -38.80 1.44 21.09
C ILE A 40 -38.23 1.38 19.67
N GLY A 41 -37.01 1.89 19.43
CA GLY A 41 -36.33 1.77 18.13
C GLY A 41 -35.43 0.54 18.01
N LEU A 42 -34.71 0.22 19.08
CA LEU A 42 -33.63 -0.77 19.05
C LEU A 42 -34.14 -2.21 18.95
N MET A 43 -35.15 -2.56 19.74
CA MET A 43 -35.72 -3.92 19.76
C MET A 43 -36.40 -4.31 18.43
N PRO A 44 -37.33 -3.51 17.86
CA PRO A 44 -37.96 -3.89 16.59
C PRO A 44 -36.97 -3.84 15.42
N GLY A 45 -36.00 -2.91 15.40
CA GLY A 45 -34.96 -2.87 14.38
C GLY A 45 -34.11 -4.16 14.37
N LEU A 46 -33.69 -4.61 15.56
CA LEU A 46 -32.91 -5.84 15.71
C LEU A 46 -33.70 -7.10 15.34
N ILE A 47 -34.96 -7.21 15.76
CA ILE A 47 -35.85 -8.32 15.39
C ILE A 47 -36.06 -8.37 13.87
N LEU A 48 -36.27 -7.21 13.24
CA LEU A 48 -36.50 -7.13 11.80
C LEU A 48 -35.26 -7.49 10.99
N VAL A 49 -34.07 -7.06 11.41
CA VAL A 49 -32.80 -7.45 10.78
C VAL A 49 -32.55 -8.95 10.93
N LEU A 50 -32.75 -9.51 12.12
CA LEU A 50 -32.55 -10.95 12.35
C LEU A 50 -33.55 -11.81 11.56
N THR A 51 -34.82 -11.43 11.51
CA THR A 51 -35.85 -12.17 10.75
C THR A 51 -35.60 -12.10 9.25
N VAL A 52 -35.24 -10.93 8.71
CA VAL A 52 -34.91 -10.80 7.28
C VAL A 52 -33.62 -11.56 6.95
N SER A 53 -32.59 -11.48 7.81
CA SER A 53 -31.32 -12.19 7.62
C SER A 53 -31.51 -13.71 7.64
N THR A 54 -32.28 -14.25 8.60
CA THR A 54 -32.60 -15.68 8.65
C THR A 54 -33.43 -16.15 7.45
N LEU A 55 -34.38 -15.33 6.98
CA LEU A 55 -35.12 -15.58 5.74
C LEU A 55 -34.21 -15.58 4.50
N TRP A 56 -33.26 -14.65 4.43
CA TRP A 56 -32.29 -14.55 3.34
C TRP A 56 -31.33 -15.73 3.32
N ILE A 57 -30.79 -16.10 4.48
CA ILE A 57 -29.96 -17.29 4.68
C ILE A 57 -30.76 -18.53 4.27
N LYS A 58 -32.02 -18.67 4.70
CA LYS A 58 -32.88 -19.80 4.30
C LYS A 58 -33.15 -19.81 2.79
N HIS A 59 -33.28 -18.67 2.15
CA HIS A 59 -33.46 -18.57 0.70
C HIS A 59 -32.16 -18.90 -0.04
N LEU A 60 -31.01 -18.45 0.46
CA LEU A 60 -29.69 -18.72 -0.09
C LEU A 60 -29.30 -20.20 0.06
N LEU A 61 -29.67 -20.82 1.19
CA LEU A 61 -29.46 -22.24 1.45
C LEU A 61 -30.51 -23.14 0.79
N ARG A 62 -31.58 -22.59 0.20
CA ARG A 62 -32.47 -23.41 -0.64
C ARG A 62 -31.69 -23.78 -1.90
N PRO A 63 -31.45 -25.08 -2.13
CA PRO A 63 -30.71 -25.49 -3.30
C PRO A 63 -31.50 -25.04 -4.55
N PRO A 64 -30.88 -24.31 -5.49
CA PRO A 64 -31.56 -23.85 -6.70
C PRO A 64 -32.04 -25.03 -7.58
N PHE A 65 -31.49 -26.23 -7.34
CA PHE A 65 -31.85 -27.46 -8.01
C PHE A 65 -31.99 -28.60 -7.01
N LYS A 66 -33.11 -29.33 -7.05
CA LYS A 66 -33.23 -30.65 -6.41
C LYS A 66 -32.32 -31.63 -7.16
N MET A 67 -31.07 -31.77 -6.71
CA MET A 67 -30.17 -32.79 -7.25
C MET A 67 -30.56 -34.16 -6.71
N ASN A 68 -31.18 -34.99 -7.57
CA ASN A 68 -31.75 -36.29 -7.20
C ASN A 68 -30.70 -37.39 -6.90
N SER A 69 -29.40 -37.09 -7.02
CA SER A 69 -28.31 -38.05 -6.86
C SER A 69 -27.28 -37.55 -5.85
N ARG A 70 -26.96 -38.37 -4.84
CA ARG A 70 -25.97 -38.07 -3.79
C ARG A 70 -24.60 -37.67 -4.38
N SER A 71 -24.21 -38.26 -5.52
CA SER A 71 -22.95 -37.95 -6.19
C SER A 71 -22.89 -36.51 -6.73
N LYS A 72 -23.99 -36.00 -7.30
CA LYS A 72 -24.06 -34.63 -7.83
C LYS A 72 -24.08 -33.59 -6.71
N LEU A 73 -24.72 -33.92 -5.58
CA LEU A 73 -24.70 -33.09 -4.37
C LEU A 73 -23.28 -32.94 -3.81
N ILE A 74 -22.54 -34.05 -3.67
CA ILE A 74 -21.16 -34.05 -3.18
C ILE A 74 -20.27 -33.20 -4.10
N TYR A 75 -20.44 -33.32 -5.41
CA TYR A 75 -19.68 -32.53 -6.39
C TYR A 75 -19.98 -31.02 -6.28
N GLY A 76 -21.25 -30.63 -6.12
CA GLY A 76 -21.63 -29.23 -5.95
C GLY A 76 -21.06 -28.61 -4.66
N ILE A 77 -21.12 -29.35 -3.55
CA ILE A 77 -20.54 -28.92 -2.27
C ILE A 77 -19.01 -28.80 -2.39
N GLY A 78 -18.36 -29.78 -3.02
CA GLY A 78 -16.92 -29.77 -3.27
C GLY A 78 -16.47 -28.56 -4.08
N LEU A 79 -17.19 -28.23 -5.16
CA LEU A 79 -16.87 -27.09 -6.02
C LEU A 79 -17.04 -25.74 -5.28
N THR A 80 -18.07 -25.65 -4.44
CA THR A 80 -18.32 -24.44 -3.62
C THR A 80 -17.23 -24.27 -2.56
N SER A 81 -16.84 -25.35 -1.89
CA SER A 81 -15.75 -25.36 -0.91
C SER A 81 -14.42 -24.93 -1.55
N PHE A 82 -14.13 -25.44 -2.75
CA PHE A 82 -12.94 -25.08 -3.51
C PHE A 82 -12.92 -23.59 -3.91
N ALA A 83 -14.06 -23.05 -4.35
CA ALA A 83 -14.17 -21.62 -4.67
C ALA A 83 -13.92 -20.74 -3.45
N LEU A 84 -14.48 -21.10 -2.29
CA LEU A 84 -14.24 -20.39 -1.03
C LEU A 84 -12.78 -20.47 -0.59
N PHE A 85 -12.14 -21.63 -0.77
CA PHE A 85 -10.71 -21.82 -0.48
C PHE A 85 -9.84 -20.91 -1.34
N ILE A 86 -10.09 -20.80 -2.64
CA ILE A 86 -9.32 -19.90 -3.53
C ILE A 86 -9.49 -18.44 -3.11
N LEU A 87 -10.72 -18.00 -2.79
CA LEU A 87 -10.97 -16.63 -2.33
C LEU A 87 -10.26 -16.33 -1.01
N TRP A 88 -10.31 -17.28 -0.06
CA TRP A 88 -9.61 -17.16 1.21
C TRP A 88 -8.10 -17.13 1.02
N PHE A 89 -7.55 -17.98 0.15
CA PHE A 89 -6.12 -18.01 -0.16
C PHE A 89 -5.66 -16.71 -0.85
N ALA A 90 -6.44 -16.18 -1.79
CA ALA A 90 -6.15 -14.90 -2.44
C ALA A 90 -6.11 -13.74 -1.44
N TYR A 91 -6.99 -13.74 -0.43
CA TYR A 91 -6.93 -12.77 0.66
C TYR A 91 -5.68 -12.95 1.54
N LEU A 92 -5.32 -14.20 1.85
CA LEU A 92 -4.16 -14.53 2.68
C LEU A 92 -2.82 -14.30 1.97
N GLN A 93 -2.82 -14.23 0.63
CA GLN A 93 -1.61 -14.01 -0.16
C GLN A 93 -0.88 -12.72 0.22
N VAL A 94 -1.58 -11.63 0.52
CA VAL A 94 -0.95 -10.34 0.87
C VAL A 94 -0.10 -10.45 2.14
N PRO A 95 -0.63 -10.83 3.33
CA PRO A 95 0.19 -10.97 4.53
C PRO A 95 1.22 -12.10 4.42
N LEU A 96 0.92 -13.18 3.69
CA LEU A 96 1.86 -14.27 3.48
C LEU A 96 3.06 -13.82 2.63
N PHE A 97 2.84 -12.96 1.63
CA PHE A 97 3.90 -12.33 0.86
C PHE A 97 4.79 -11.45 1.74
N HIS A 98 4.22 -10.65 2.66
CA HIS A 98 5.00 -9.85 3.60
C HIS A 98 5.85 -10.72 4.54
N LEU A 99 5.30 -11.82 5.06
CA LEU A 99 6.05 -12.76 5.92
C LEU A 99 7.20 -13.44 5.16
N VAL A 100 6.96 -13.83 3.91
CA VAL A 100 8.01 -14.38 3.04
C VAL A 100 9.06 -13.31 2.76
N CYS A 101 8.66 -12.08 2.43
CA CYS A 101 9.60 -10.98 2.20
C CYS A 101 10.44 -10.70 3.45
N HIS A 102 9.86 -10.70 4.64
CA HIS A 102 10.60 -10.48 5.88
C HIS A 102 11.54 -11.65 6.22
N ARG A 103 11.11 -12.90 5.95
CA ARG A 103 11.91 -14.08 6.29
C ARG A 103 13.05 -14.33 5.31
N PHE A 104 12.82 -14.08 4.03
CA PHE A 104 13.80 -14.27 2.96
C PHE A 104 14.58 -13.00 2.61
N GLY A 105 14.14 -11.84 3.10
CA GLY A 105 14.68 -10.54 2.74
C GLY A 105 14.51 -10.26 1.25
N ILE A 106 13.25 -10.07 0.79
CA ILE A 106 12.90 -9.66 -0.60
C ILE A 106 12.18 -8.26 -0.71
N HIS A 107 12.02 -7.49 0.38
CA HIS A 107 11.77 -6.05 0.39
C HIS A 107 12.99 -5.10 0.68
N GLY A 108 13.62 -4.50 -0.35
CA GLY A 108 14.76 -3.55 -0.24
C GLY A 108 14.47 -2.16 0.37
N GLY A 109 13.54 -2.08 1.33
CA GLY A 109 13.28 -0.87 2.11
C GLY A 109 14.31 -0.68 3.22
N VAL A 110 14.78 0.54 3.40
CA VAL A 110 15.78 0.90 4.44
C VAL A 110 15.06 1.31 5.72
N GLU A 111 15.55 0.84 6.87
CA GLU A 111 14.92 1.10 8.17
C GLU A 111 15.45 2.41 8.78
N HIS A 112 14.56 3.21 9.36
CA HIS A 112 14.88 4.57 9.81
C HIS A 112 15.15 4.70 11.31
N HIS A 113 15.13 3.60 12.07
CA HIS A 113 15.27 3.66 13.52
C HIS A 113 15.94 2.41 14.11
N HIS A 114 17.27 2.41 14.24
CA HIS A 114 17.95 1.48 15.17
C HIS A 114 19.27 2.02 15.73
N GLN A 115 19.61 1.52 16.93
CA GLN A 115 20.85 1.80 17.65
C GLN A 115 21.93 0.82 17.20
N SER A 116 22.95 1.36 16.55
CA SER A 116 24.23 0.73 16.24
C SER A 116 24.71 -0.22 17.35
N SER A 117 24.89 -1.51 17.05
CA SER A 117 25.65 -2.41 17.93
C SER A 117 27.13 -2.02 17.85
N ALA A 118 27.71 -1.64 18.99
CA ALA A 118 29.10 -1.18 19.11
C ALA A 118 30.09 -2.34 18.88
N VAL A 119 30.34 -2.67 17.62
CA VAL A 119 31.46 -3.50 17.19
C VAL A 119 32.34 -2.64 16.30
N GLY A 120 33.66 -2.69 16.51
CA GLY A 120 34.61 -1.81 15.82
C GLY A 120 34.61 -1.96 14.30
N ILE A 121 35.13 -0.95 13.61
CA ILE A 121 35.21 -0.87 12.15
C ILE A 121 36.09 -2.00 11.59
N ASP A 122 35.60 -2.74 10.59
CA ASP A 122 36.39 -3.75 9.86
C ASP A 122 37.11 -3.13 8.66
N TYR A 123 38.38 -2.77 8.86
CA TYR A 123 39.24 -2.22 7.80
C TYR A 123 39.72 -3.27 6.76
N LYS A 124 39.50 -4.57 6.97
CA LYS A 124 39.98 -5.60 6.04
C LYS A 124 39.15 -5.68 4.77
N ARG A 125 37.90 -5.20 4.82
CA ARG A 125 36.94 -5.30 3.73
C ARG A 125 36.57 -3.90 3.25
N SER A 126 36.83 -3.62 1.98
CA SER A 126 36.32 -2.44 1.28
C SER A 126 35.16 -2.87 0.38
N ILE A 127 34.01 -2.22 0.52
CA ILE A 127 32.81 -2.51 -0.27
C ILE A 127 32.49 -1.25 -1.08
N PRO A 128 32.35 -1.32 -2.41
CA PRO A 128 31.87 -0.20 -3.20
C PRO A 128 30.39 0.09 -2.91
N PHE A 129 30.10 1.37 -2.71
CA PHE A 129 28.77 1.91 -2.57
C PHE A 129 28.48 2.83 -3.74
N HIS A 130 27.42 2.52 -4.48
CA HIS A 130 27.01 3.26 -5.65
C HIS A 130 25.72 4.02 -5.36
N PHE A 131 25.72 5.31 -5.72
CA PHE A 131 24.54 6.15 -5.56
C PHE A 131 23.92 6.39 -6.93
N THR A 132 22.60 6.26 -6.98
CA THR A 132 21.81 6.60 -8.17
C THR A 132 20.65 7.48 -7.78
N THR A 133 20.32 8.41 -8.67
CA THR A 133 19.22 9.34 -8.49
C THR A 133 18.22 9.18 -9.60
N LEU A 134 16.94 9.10 -9.25
CA LEU A 134 15.84 8.99 -10.18
C LEU A 134 14.86 10.15 -9.95
N VAL A 135 14.54 10.87 -11.01
CA VAL A 135 13.47 11.88 -10.99
C VAL A 135 12.32 11.38 -11.85
N MET A 136 11.14 11.25 -11.25
CA MET A 136 9.97 10.81 -12.01
C MET A 136 9.62 11.77 -13.15
N GLN A 137 9.19 11.20 -14.28
CA GLN A 137 8.86 11.99 -15.47
C GLN A 137 7.76 13.02 -15.18
N GLY A 138 7.97 14.24 -15.67
CA GLY A 138 7.02 15.35 -15.50
C GLY A 138 7.36 16.29 -14.34
N MET A 139 8.39 15.99 -13.56
CA MET A 139 8.90 16.91 -12.54
C MET A 139 10.10 17.72 -13.06
N PRO A 140 10.02 19.06 -13.05
CA PRO A 140 11.11 19.93 -13.49
C PRO A 140 12.09 20.20 -12.33
N CYS A 141 12.57 19.15 -11.66
CA CYS A 141 13.62 19.25 -10.63
C CYS A 141 14.86 18.46 -11.04
N THR A 142 16.01 18.91 -10.54
CA THR A 142 17.29 18.22 -10.71
C THR A 142 17.83 17.82 -9.35
N ILE A 143 18.46 16.66 -9.28
CA ILE A 143 19.09 16.14 -8.08
C ILE A 143 20.54 15.79 -8.42
N SER A 144 21.45 16.20 -7.54
CA SER A 144 22.89 15.99 -7.66
C SER A 144 23.43 15.44 -6.35
N LEU A 145 24.46 14.61 -6.47
CA LEU A 145 25.19 13.99 -5.35
C LEU A 145 26.63 14.47 -5.40
N ASP A 146 27.22 14.72 -4.23
CA ASP A 146 28.63 15.13 -4.13
C ASP A 146 29.59 14.03 -4.62
N ALA A 147 29.26 12.77 -4.36
CA ALA A 147 30.03 11.61 -4.79
C ALA A 147 29.10 10.49 -5.29
N PRO A 148 29.16 10.10 -6.57
CA PRO A 148 28.31 9.04 -7.13
C PRO A 148 28.78 7.63 -6.74
N THR A 149 30.01 7.46 -6.29
CA THR A 149 30.54 6.17 -5.80
C THR A 149 31.56 6.42 -4.70
N THR A 150 31.47 5.67 -3.62
CA THR A 150 32.42 5.70 -2.50
C THR A 150 32.71 4.29 -2.02
N GLU A 151 33.93 4.06 -1.55
CA GLU A 151 34.29 2.81 -0.85
C GLU A 151 34.06 2.96 0.64
N TRP A 152 33.54 1.92 1.30
CA TRP A 152 33.25 1.95 2.74
C TRP A 152 33.62 0.64 3.43
N HIS A 153 33.70 0.72 4.76
CA HIS A 153 34.08 -0.38 5.65
C HIS A 153 32.92 -0.72 6.61
N PRO A 154 32.60 -2.01 6.84
CA PRO A 154 31.65 -2.44 7.86
C PRO A 154 31.86 -1.74 9.21
N GLY A 155 30.79 -1.18 9.79
CA GLY A 155 30.85 -0.40 11.04
C GLY A 155 31.29 1.06 10.90
N ALA A 156 31.60 1.54 9.68
CA ALA A 156 31.94 2.95 9.44
C ALA A 156 30.69 3.82 9.23
N HIS A 157 30.85 5.14 9.42
CA HIS A 157 29.86 6.14 9.07
C HIS A 157 30.26 6.83 7.77
N GLN A 158 29.30 7.01 6.86
CA GLN A 158 29.50 7.73 5.60
C GLN A 158 28.53 8.92 5.53
N LYS A 159 29.03 10.06 5.04
CA LYS A 159 28.20 11.23 4.73
C LYS A 159 28.12 11.43 3.23
N ILE A 160 26.93 11.74 2.74
CA ILE A 160 26.68 12.10 1.34
C ILE A 160 25.86 13.38 1.29
N GLY A 161 26.42 14.42 0.67
CA GLY A 161 25.69 15.64 0.35
C GLY A 161 24.76 15.42 -0.83
N ILE A 162 23.51 15.82 -0.64
CA ILE A 162 22.46 15.79 -1.66
C ILE A 162 22.01 17.21 -1.92
N THR A 163 22.01 17.60 -3.19
CA THR A 163 21.44 18.87 -3.65
C THR A 163 20.22 18.59 -4.53
N ILE A 164 19.09 19.24 -4.23
CA ILE A 164 17.87 19.20 -5.03
C ILE A 164 17.52 20.62 -5.44
N ASP A 165 17.49 20.87 -6.75
CA ASP A 165 17.19 22.18 -7.32
C ASP A 165 15.83 22.20 -8.00
N ASN A 166 15.12 23.31 -7.80
CA ASN A 166 13.91 23.64 -8.55
C ASN A 166 14.20 24.76 -9.58
N PRO A 167 14.62 24.43 -10.80
CA PRO A 167 14.82 25.42 -11.87
C PRO A 167 13.52 26.00 -12.44
N SER A 168 12.35 25.61 -11.93
CA SER A 168 11.06 26.01 -12.49
C SER A 168 10.47 27.23 -11.77
N GLU A 169 9.54 27.90 -12.46
CA GLU A 169 8.74 29.02 -11.93
C GLU A 169 7.64 28.59 -10.96
N LYS A 170 7.52 27.30 -10.63
CA LYS A 170 6.44 26.75 -9.82
C LYS A 170 6.97 26.16 -8.52
N THR A 171 6.20 26.29 -7.45
CA THR A 171 6.48 25.57 -6.21
C THR A 171 6.31 24.07 -6.43
N LEU A 172 7.33 23.29 -6.12
CA LEU A 172 7.31 21.83 -6.19
C LEU A 172 7.06 21.25 -4.80
N ILE A 173 6.28 20.17 -4.75
CA ILE A 173 6.07 19.37 -3.54
C ILE A 173 6.51 17.94 -3.89
N LEU A 174 7.68 17.58 -3.37
CA LEU A 174 8.39 16.35 -3.68
C LEU A 174 8.20 15.33 -2.54
N HIS A 175 8.09 14.07 -2.91
CA HIS A 175 8.08 12.92 -2.03
C HIS A 175 9.31 12.06 -2.35
N PRO A 176 10.38 12.17 -1.53
CA PRO A 176 11.61 11.41 -1.70
C PRO A 176 11.44 9.98 -1.18
N ILE A 177 11.91 9.01 -1.96
CA ILE A 177 11.92 7.59 -1.61
C ILE A 177 13.36 7.10 -1.67
N LEU A 178 13.85 6.58 -0.54
CA LEU A 178 15.16 5.95 -0.41
C LEU A 178 15.01 4.44 -0.52
N SER A 179 15.88 3.81 -1.30
CA SER A 179 15.87 2.34 -1.49
C SER A 179 17.29 1.83 -1.65
N ALA A 180 17.60 0.68 -1.02
CA ALA A 180 18.92 0.09 -1.09
C ALA A 180 18.86 -1.34 -1.65
N SER A 181 19.87 -1.70 -2.43
CA SER A 181 20.01 -3.01 -3.06
C SER A 181 21.46 -3.52 -2.96
N PRO A 182 21.69 -4.82 -2.74
CA PRO A 182 20.69 -5.84 -2.43
C PRO A 182 20.06 -5.59 -1.07
N GLU A 183 18.85 -6.09 -0.85
CA GLU A 183 18.10 -5.80 0.37
C GLU A 183 18.76 -6.24 1.66
N ARG A 184 19.50 -7.35 1.66
CA ARG A 184 20.22 -7.76 2.86
C ARG A 184 21.23 -6.70 3.31
N ALA A 185 21.67 -5.81 2.41
CA ALA A 185 22.42 -4.61 2.76
C ALA A 185 21.52 -3.51 3.31
N SER A 186 20.30 -3.35 2.77
CA SER A 186 19.26 -2.41 3.23
C SER A 186 18.91 -2.58 4.72
N LEU A 187 18.90 -3.81 5.21
CA LEU A 187 18.64 -4.10 6.64
C LEU A 187 19.77 -3.65 7.57
N SER A 188 21.00 -3.58 7.06
CA SER A 188 22.19 -3.15 7.80
C SER A 188 22.51 -1.67 7.59
N LEU A 189 21.64 -0.95 6.88
CA LEU A 189 21.78 0.46 6.52
C LEU A 189 20.82 1.29 7.36
N HIS A 190 21.39 2.18 8.17
CA HIS A 190 20.64 3.05 9.06
C HIS A 190 20.90 4.51 8.72
N PHE A 191 19.84 5.31 8.67
CA PHE A 191 19.94 6.75 8.44
C PHE A 191 19.67 7.45 9.76
N ASN A 192 20.59 8.33 10.18
CA ASN A 192 20.36 9.13 11.38
C ASN A 192 19.20 10.11 11.19
N GLU A 193 19.10 10.68 9.99
CA GLU A 193 18.05 11.63 9.60
C GLU A 193 17.60 11.31 8.18
N GLY A 194 16.28 11.29 7.97
CA GLY A 194 15.66 11.13 6.66
C GLY A 194 15.60 12.44 5.88
N LEU A 195 15.32 12.34 4.58
CA LEU A 195 14.93 13.50 3.77
C LEU A 195 13.53 13.98 4.22
N PRO A 196 13.25 15.30 4.16
CA PRO A 196 11.93 15.82 4.51
C PRO A 196 10.86 15.26 3.58
N ASP A 197 9.77 14.76 4.15
CA ASP A 197 8.60 14.31 3.40
C ASP A 197 7.31 14.91 3.96
N PRO A 198 6.61 15.80 3.23
CA PRO A 198 6.91 16.27 1.87
C PRO A 198 7.97 17.39 1.83
N LEU A 199 8.90 17.31 0.87
CA LEU A 199 9.88 18.37 0.59
C LEU A 199 9.26 19.45 -0.30
N ARG A 200 9.24 20.70 0.17
CA ARG A 200 8.69 21.85 -0.58
C ARG A 200 9.82 22.74 -1.08
N LEU A 201 9.85 22.99 -2.39
CA LEU A 201 10.81 23.90 -3.01
C LEU A 201 10.07 25.02 -3.72
N SER A 202 10.38 26.26 -3.35
CA SER A 202 9.91 27.46 -4.06
C SER A 202 10.58 27.57 -5.43
N PRO A 203 10.07 28.43 -6.33
CA PRO A 203 10.72 28.69 -7.61
C PRO A 203 12.18 29.09 -7.45
N HIS A 204 13.08 28.54 -8.27
CA HIS A 204 14.53 28.79 -8.25
C HIS A 204 15.21 28.51 -6.90
N GLN A 205 14.58 27.70 -6.04
CA GLN A 205 15.15 27.33 -4.75
C GLN A 205 15.94 26.02 -4.85
N SER A 206 17.07 26.00 -4.17
CA SER A 206 17.89 24.82 -3.95
C SER A 206 17.77 24.35 -2.51
N PHE A 207 17.76 23.03 -2.31
CA PHE A 207 17.81 22.39 -1.00
C PHE A 207 19.04 21.49 -0.93
N HIS A 208 19.83 21.66 0.13
CA HIS A 208 21.02 20.87 0.38
C HIS A 208 20.91 20.21 1.76
N GLN A 209 21.15 18.89 1.81
CA GLN A 209 21.22 18.15 3.07
C GLN A 209 22.25 17.02 2.96
N ASP A 210 23.03 16.85 4.04
CA ASP A 210 23.93 15.71 4.19
C ASP A 210 23.17 14.54 4.82
N LEU A 211 23.12 13.41 4.12
CA LEU A 211 22.66 12.16 4.72
C LEU A 211 23.82 11.47 5.42
N ASN A 212 23.68 11.26 6.72
CA ASN A 212 24.60 10.45 7.50
C ASN A 212 24.09 9.01 7.54
N ILE A 213 24.80 8.13 6.85
CA ILE A 213 24.50 6.71 6.73
C ILE A 213 25.42 5.96 7.67
N HIS A 214 24.83 5.17 8.57
CA HIS A 214 25.52 4.25 9.43
C HIS A 214 25.30 2.82 8.94
N PHE A 215 26.37 2.04 8.96
CA PHE A 215 26.34 0.64 8.57
C PHE A 215 26.60 -0.22 9.79
N ASP A 216 25.83 -1.29 9.94
CA ASP A 216 26.10 -2.25 11.00
C ASP A 216 27.43 -2.95 10.78
N ALA A 217 28.12 -3.23 11.89
CA ALA A 217 29.37 -3.97 11.89
C ALA A 217 29.17 -5.46 11.53
N ASP A 218 27.99 -6.03 11.80
CA ASP A 218 27.61 -7.39 11.38
C ASP A 218 27.13 -7.42 9.92
N PHE A 219 27.87 -6.75 9.02
CA PHE A 219 27.48 -6.65 7.62
C PHE A 219 27.73 -7.99 6.91
N PRO A 220 26.72 -8.55 6.20
CA PRO A 220 26.81 -9.88 5.58
C PRO A 220 28.02 -10.02 4.64
N ASN A 221 28.76 -11.12 4.80
CA ASN A 221 30.04 -11.38 4.12
C ASN A 221 29.96 -11.63 2.61
N ASP A 222 28.78 -11.96 2.11
CA ASP A 222 28.53 -12.32 0.72
C ASP A 222 28.14 -11.14 -0.19
N ILE A 223 27.93 -9.94 0.39
CA ILE A 223 27.57 -8.75 -0.38
C ILE A 223 28.83 -8.02 -0.85
N VAL A 224 29.06 -7.98 -2.16
CA VAL A 224 30.27 -7.37 -2.74
C VAL A 224 30.07 -5.90 -3.11
N SER A 225 28.84 -5.45 -3.31
CA SER A 225 28.52 -4.07 -3.71
C SER A 225 27.14 -3.67 -3.22
N VAL A 226 26.96 -2.40 -2.89
CA VAL A 226 25.67 -1.85 -2.47
C VAL A 226 25.28 -0.68 -3.37
N PHE A 227 24.01 -0.59 -3.71
CA PHE A 227 23.41 0.46 -4.51
C PHE A 227 22.34 1.16 -3.69
N LEU A 228 22.47 2.47 -3.51
CA LEU A 228 21.42 3.32 -2.94
C LEU A 228 20.79 4.14 -4.05
N SER A 229 19.48 4.00 -4.19
CA SER A 229 18.67 4.75 -5.14
C SER A 229 17.78 5.74 -4.42
N ILE A 230 17.95 7.02 -4.75
CA ILE A 230 17.10 8.13 -4.29
C ILE A 230 16.14 8.47 -5.42
N SER A 231 14.84 8.22 -5.22
CA SER A 231 13.80 8.55 -6.18
C SER A 231 12.97 9.73 -5.71
N LEU A 232 12.85 10.76 -6.53
CA LEU A 232 11.95 11.89 -6.29
C LEU A 232 10.65 11.67 -7.06
N SER A 233 9.53 11.77 -6.36
CA SER A 233 8.18 11.74 -6.93
C SER A 233 7.37 12.98 -6.52
N ASN A 234 6.23 13.23 -7.16
CA ASN A 234 5.37 14.34 -6.76
C ASN A 234 4.51 13.88 -5.57
N ALA A 235 4.56 14.59 -4.45
CA ALA A 235 3.83 14.22 -3.24
C ALA A 235 2.31 14.22 -3.44
N THR A 236 1.79 15.14 -4.27
CA THR A 236 0.36 15.14 -4.65
C THR A 236 0.01 13.88 -5.45
N ASN A 237 0.95 13.36 -6.24
CA ASN A 237 0.76 12.14 -6.99
C ASN A 237 0.79 10.90 -6.09
N ALA A 238 1.73 10.85 -5.15
CA ALA A 238 1.88 9.76 -4.19
C ALA A 238 0.64 9.62 -3.29
N MET A 239 0.03 10.73 -2.87
CA MET A 239 -1.15 10.74 -1.98
C MET A 239 -2.45 10.24 -2.67
N ASN A 240 -2.54 10.29 -4.01
CA ASN A 240 -3.79 10.00 -4.72
C ASN A 240 -3.57 9.10 -5.96
N PRO A 241 -3.09 7.86 -5.79
CA PRO A 241 -2.78 6.98 -6.90
C PRO A 241 -4.03 6.74 -7.78
N GLY A 242 -3.88 6.87 -9.09
CA GLY A 242 -4.94 6.57 -10.07
C GLY A 242 -5.92 7.71 -10.41
N LYS A 243 -5.94 8.82 -9.65
CA LYS A 243 -6.75 10.01 -10.01
C LYS A 243 -6.02 11.02 -10.91
N GLN A 244 -4.81 10.67 -11.31
CA GLN A 244 -3.90 11.54 -12.04
C GLN A 244 -4.23 11.52 -13.54
N PRO A 245 -4.21 12.67 -14.25
CA PRO A 245 -4.22 12.68 -15.70
C PRO A 245 -2.87 12.24 -16.31
N MET A 246 -1.94 11.69 -15.52
CA MET A 246 -0.58 11.35 -15.96
C MET A 246 -0.55 10.50 -17.23
N TRP A 247 -1.44 9.50 -17.35
CA TRP A 247 -1.55 8.71 -18.58
C TRP A 247 -1.95 9.56 -19.79
N ARG A 248 -2.83 10.55 -19.59
CA ARG A 248 -3.32 11.48 -20.61
C ARG A 248 -2.20 12.43 -21.02
N ASP A 249 -1.46 12.93 -20.05
CA ASP A 249 -0.34 13.86 -20.28
C ASP A 249 0.84 13.19 -20.98
N ILE A 250 1.17 11.93 -20.62
CA ILE A 250 2.19 11.12 -21.30
C ILE A 250 1.76 10.85 -22.75
N ARG A 251 0.51 10.41 -22.96
CA ARG A 251 -0.04 10.18 -24.31
C ARG A 251 0.01 11.45 -25.15
N ASN A 252 -0.29 12.59 -24.54
CA ASN A 252 -0.41 13.86 -25.24
C ASN A 252 0.91 14.64 -25.36
N LYS A 253 2.01 14.13 -24.77
CA LYS A 253 3.31 14.81 -24.75
C LYS A 253 3.87 15.06 -26.16
N HIS A 254 3.64 14.14 -27.08
CA HIS A 254 4.13 14.20 -28.46
C HIS A 254 3.14 14.83 -29.45
N LEU A 255 1.92 15.17 -29.02
CA LEU A 255 0.95 15.79 -29.91
C LEU A 255 1.28 17.27 -30.13
N PRO A 256 1.19 17.77 -31.38
CA PRO A 256 1.29 19.19 -31.67
C PRO A 256 0.23 19.97 -30.88
N LEU A 257 0.54 21.23 -30.52
CA LEU A 257 -0.26 22.05 -29.60
C LEU A 257 -1.74 22.16 -30.00
N GLU A 258 -2.06 22.10 -31.29
CA GLU A 258 -3.44 22.11 -31.80
C GLU A 258 -4.28 20.88 -31.42
N LYS A 259 -3.66 19.77 -30.99
CA LYS A 259 -4.36 18.51 -30.66
C LYS A 259 -4.31 18.14 -29.18
N LYS A 260 -3.79 19.02 -28.30
CA LYS A 260 -3.88 18.83 -26.85
C LYS A 260 -5.27 19.29 -26.37
N ILE A 261 -6.22 18.36 -26.33
CA ILE A 261 -7.55 18.52 -25.73
C ILE A 261 -7.61 17.68 -24.46
#